data_AF-A0A6L4BC23-F1
#
_entry.id   AF-A0A6L4BC23-F1
#
_cell.length_a   1.000
_cell.length_b   1.000
_cell.length_c   1.000
_cell.angle_alpha   90.00
_cell.angle_beta   90.00
_cell.angle_gamma   90.00
#
_symmetry.space_group_name_H-M   'P 1'
#
loop_
_entity.id
_entity.type
_entity.pdbx_description
1 polymer ?
#
loop_
_entity_poly.entity_id
_entity_poly.type
_entity_poly.pdbx_seq_one_letter_code
_entity_poly.pdbx_strand_id
1 'polypeptide(L)'
;MKRDIKPGASNFNDYHLGAQQSPEVRQLIIDALTGYKKTRSKRITLHKPLQTQVMPPVLAVEDEKLKVGRPRKNRVVQTPNGIFDSLEEAAAFYDVSAGAIKGRMIKKPARYYYIDK
;
A
#
# COMPACT_ATOMS: atom_id res chain seq x y z
N MET A 1 -29.88 -51.10 -9.06
CA MET A 1 -28.97 -51.11 -7.90
C MET A 1 -28.24 -49.78 -7.87
N LYS A 2 -28.32 -49.06 -6.74
CA LYS A 2 -27.89 -47.66 -6.59
C LYS A 2 -26.36 -47.60 -6.46
N ARG A 3 -25.74 -46.56 -7.04
CA ARG A 3 -24.31 -46.26 -6.92
C ARG A 3 -24.11 -45.40 -5.68
N ASP A 4 -23.41 -45.91 -4.70
CA ASP A 4 -23.03 -45.15 -3.50
C ASP A 4 -21.72 -44.39 -3.78
N ILE A 5 -21.85 -43.09 -4.08
CA ILE A 5 -20.71 -42.16 -4.18
C ILE A 5 -20.50 -41.58 -2.78
N LYS A 6 -19.41 -41.96 -2.11
CA LYS A 6 -19.00 -41.36 -0.83
C LYS A 6 -18.54 -39.92 -1.06
N PRO A 7 -19.02 -38.93 -0.29
CA PRO A 7 -18.55 -37.56 -0.38
C PRO A 7 -17.32 -37.36 0.52
N GLY A 8 -16.36 -36.57 0.03
CA GLY A 8 -15.49 -35.76 0.88
C GLY A 8 -14.27 -36.44 1.49
N ALA A 9 -13.12 -36.25 0.85
CA ALA A 9 -11.88 -35.94 1.56
C ALA A 9 -11.00 -35.12 0.61
N SER A 10 -11.12 -33.79 0.72
CA SER A 10 -10.11 -32.89 0.20
C SER A 10 -8.82 -33.16 0.96
N ASN A 11 -7.78 -33.65 0.27
CA ASN A 11 -6.44 -33.71 0.82
C ASN A 11 -5.89 -32.27 0.89
N PHE A 12 -6.33 -31.55 1.92
CA PHE A 12 -5.85 -30.22 2.26
C PHE A 12 -4.61 -30.40 3.13
N ASN A 13 -3.45 -30.47 2.47
CA ASN A 13 -2.11 -30.28 3.02
C ASN A 13 -1.88 -30.81 4.45
N ASP A 14 -1.34 -32.02 4.55
CA ASP A 14 -0.61 -32.49 5.72
C ASP A 14 0.69 -31.69 5.89
N TYR A 15 0.58 -30.42 6.30
CA TYR A 15 1.69 -29.73 6.95
C TYR A 15 1.86 -30.37 8.32
N HIS A 16 2.85 -31.24 8.42
CA HIS A 16 3.25 -31.94 9.62
C HIS A 16 3.55 -30.93 10.74
N LEU A 17 2.56 -30.71 11.62
CA LEU A 17 2.68 -29.90 12.82
C LEU A 17 3.41 -30.67 13.93
N GLY A 18 4.61 -31.15 13.60
CA GLY A 18 5.46 -31.96 14.48
C GLY A 18 6.91 -31.49 14.51
N ALA A 19 7.22 -30.31 13.95
CA ALA A 19 8.54 -29.71 14.11
C ALA A 19 8.68 -29.31 15.59
N GLN A 20 9.32 -30.16 16.38
CA GLN A 20 9.97 -29.77 17.62
C GLN A 20 10.87 -28.57 17.32
N GLN A 21 10.34 -27.36 17.46
CA GLN A 21 11.15 -26.16 17.34
C GLN A 21 12.18 -26.22 18.47
N SER A 22 13.46 -26.25 18.08
CA SER A 22 14.57 -26.26 19.02
C SER A 22 14.43 -25.08 19.99
N PRO A 23 14.90 -25.21 21.23
CA PRO A 23 14.82 -24.14 22.22
C PRO A 23 15.42 -22.82 21.71
N GLU A 24 16.43 -22.89 20.83
CA GLU A 24 17.04 -21.74 20.16
C GLU A 24 16.06 -20.99 19.24
N VAL A 25 15.29 -21.70 18.42
CA VAL A 25 14.29 -21.10 17.53
C VAL A 25 13.17 -20.44 18.34
N ARG A 26 12.77 -21.08 19.44
CA ARG A 26 11.77 -20.50 20.37
C ARG A 26 12.28 -19.22 21.00
N GLN A 27 13.55 -19.19 21.42
CA GLN A 27 14.15 -18.01 22.02
C GLN A 27 14.25 -16.86 21.01
N LEU A 28 14.65 -17.15 19.77
CA LEU A 28 14.70 -16.17 18.70
C LEU A 28 13.33 -15.55 18.40
N ILE A 29 12.26 -16.35 18.43
CA ILE A 29 10.89 -15.85 18.26
C ILE A 29 10.49 -14.97 19.45
N ILE A 30 10.80 -15.38 20.69
CA ILE A 30 10.50 -14.60 21.89
C ILE A 30 11.25 -13.26 21.85
N ASP A 31 12.52 -13.24 21.47
CA ASP A 31 13.33 -12.02 21.41
C ASP A 31 12.83 -11.08 20.29
N ALA A 32 12.37 -11.61 19.16
CA ALA A 32 11.75 -10.82 18.10
C ALA A 32 10.40 -10.21 18.53
N LEU A 33 9.60 -10.97 19.27
CA LEU A 33 8.30 -10.52 19.78
C LEU A 33 8.43 -9.51 20.93
N THR A 34 9.43 -9.69 21.81
CA THR A 34 9.65 -8.84 22.99
C THR A 34 10.57 -7.66 22.72
N GLY A 35 11.45 -7.78 21.73
CA GLY A 35 12.44 -6.77 21.33
C GLY A 35 11.87 -5.63 20.49
N TYR A 36 10.58 -5.65 20.15
CA TYR A 36 9.92 -4.56 19.41
C TYR A 36 9.72 -3.32 20.30
N LYS A 37 10.81 -2.65 20.65
CA LYS A 37 10.77 -1.33 21.28
C LYS A 37 10.57 -0.30 20.17
N LYS A 38 9.39 0.32 20.16
CA LYS A 38 9.00 1.40 19.23
C LYS A 38 9.98 2.57 19.40
N THR A 39 11.06 2.59 18.61
CA THR A 39 12.00 3.72 18.59
C THR A 39 11.26 4.92 18.02
N ARG A 40 10.88 5.84 18.89
CA ARG A 40 10.34 7.15 18.49
C ARG A 40 11.43 7.82 17.67
N SER A 41 11.29 7.80 16.35
CA SER A 41 12.19 8.50 15.43
C SER A 41 12.33 9.94 15.92
N LYS A 42 13.51 10.26 16.47
CA LYS A 42 13.86 11.63 16.79
C LYS A 42 14.05 12.33 15.47
N ARG A 43 13.17 13.30 15.19
CA ARG A 43 13.26 14.18 14.04
C ARG A 43 14.60 14.88 14.13
N ILE A 44 15.54 14.54 13.25
CA ILE A 44 16.83 15.26 13.15
C ILE A 44 16.48 16.58 12.46
N THR A 45 16.29 17.64 13.22
CA THR A 45 16.35 19.00 12.68
C THR A 45 17.79 19.22 12.22
N LEU A 46 18.00 19.19 10.91
CA LEU A 46 19.25 19.61 10.28
C LEU A 46 19.37 21.12 10.53
N HIS A 47 20.04 21.52 11.62
CA HIS A 47 20.48 22.90 11.78
C HIS A 47 21.62 23.12 10.79
N LYS A 48 21.27 23.47 9.56
CA LYS A 48 22.20 23.88 8.52
C LYS A 48 22.78 25.23 8.96
N PRO A 49 24.10 25.38 9.21
CA PRO A 49 24.66 26.70 9.45
C PRO A 49 24.50 27.53 8.18
N LEU A 50 23.93 28.73 8.31
CA LEU A 50 23.87 29.75 7.28
C LEU A 50 25.29 30.21 7.00
N GLN A 51 25.97 29.55 6.07
CA GLN A 51 27.20 30.08 5.50
C GLN A 51 26.78 31.09 4.44
N THR A 52 26.71 32.36 4.84
CA THR A 52 26.49 33.50 3.96
C THR A 52 27.68 33.61 3.02
N GLN A 53 27.63 32.91 1.89
CA GLN A 53 28.48 33.22 0.75
C GLN A 53 27.78 34.29 -0.07
N VAL A 54 28.42 35.46 -0.10
CA VAL A 54 28.07 36.57 -0.97
C VAL A 54 28.36 36.12 -2.39
N MET A 55 27.33 35.74 -3.14
CA MET A 55 27.42 35.53 -4.59
C MET A 55 26.46 36.50 -5.30
N PRO A 56 26.86 37.08 -6.44
CA PRO A 56 26.02 37.99 -7.21
C PRO A 56 24.82 37.25 -7.85
N PRO A 57 23.71 37.96 -8.15
CA PRO A 57 22.49 37.35 -8.64
C PRO A 57 22.68 36.91 -10.10
N VAL A 58 23.12 35.67 -10.30
CA VAL A 58 22.87 34.98 -11.57
C VAL A 58 21.44 34.47 -11.50
N LEU A 59 20.60 34.88 -12.46
CA LEU A 59 19.23 34.39 -12.61
C LEU A 59 19.21 32.86 -12.61
N ALA A 60 18.94 32.28 -11.45
CA ALA A 60 18.61 30.88 -11.31
C ALA A 60 17.19 30.72 -11.86
N VAL A 61 17.09 30.50 -13.17
CA VAL A 61 15.93 29.83 -13.74
C VAL A 61 15.95 28.44 -13.10
N GLU A 62 15.10 28.23 -12.10
CA GLU A 62 14.92 26.93 -11.50
C GLU A 62 14.33 26.02 -12.57
N ASP A 63 15.17 25.20 -13.20
CA ASP A 63 14.73 24.04 -13.94
C ASP A 63 14.06 23.10 -12.93
N GLU A 64 12.75 23.31 -12.71
CA GLU A 64 11.88 22.35 -12.04
C GLU A 64 11.94 21.05 -12.84
N LYS A 65 12.85 20.18 -12.42
CA LYS A 65 13.03 18.84 -12.97
C LYS A 65 11.74 18.07 -12.73
N LEU A 66 10.81 18.15 -13.68
CA LEU A 66 9.58 17.37 -13.71
C LEU A 66 9.98 15.93 -13.45
N LYS A 67 9.58 15.38 -12.30
CA LYS A 67 9.72 13.96 -12.01
C LYS A 67 8.82 13.25 -13.02
N VAL A 68 9.38 12.89 -14.18
CA VAL A 68 8.72 12.06 -15.19
C VAL A 68 8.61 10.65 -14.62
N GLY A 69 7.73 10.50 -13.63
CA GLY A 69 7.20 9.20 -13.25
C GLY A 69 6.45 8.63 -14.45
N ARG A 70 6.46 7.30 -14.60
CA ARG A 70 5.69 6.64 -15.66
C ARG A 70 4.27 7.23 -15.71
N PRO A 71 3.74 7.51 -16.91
CA PRO A 71 2.36 7.96 -17.06
C PRO A 71 1.46 6.95 -16.35
N ARG A 72 0.73 7.39 -15.34
CA ARG A 72 -0.24 6.54 -14.66
C ARG A 72 -1.32 6.22 -15.67
N LYS A 73 -1.61 4.94 -15.87
CA LYS A 73 -2.73 4.53 -16.73
C LYS A 73 -4.00 5.12 -16.14
N ASN A 74 -4.69 5.99 -16.90
CA ASN A 74 -6.03 6.44 -16.55
C ASN A 74 -6.94 5.22 -16.62
N ARG A 75 -7.45 4.82 -15.46
CA ARG A 75 -8.41 3.72 -15.33
C ARG A 75 -9.76 4.33 -15.06
N VAL A 76 -10.76 3.85 -15.80
CA VAL A 76 -12.15 4.19 -15.57
C VAL A 76 -12.58 3.62 -14.23
N VAL A 77 -13.33 4.40 -13.47
CA VAL A 77 -13.77 4.07 -12.12
C VAL A 77 -15.28 4.00 -12.07
N GLN A 78 -15.81 2.84 -11.67
CA GLN A 78 -17.21 2.70 -11.29
C GLN A 78 -17.37 3.10 -9.82
N THR A 79 -18.34 3.96 -9.54
CA THR A 79 -18.84 4.22 -8.19
C THR A 79 -20.36 4.01 -8.14
N PRO A 80 -21.00 4.09 -6.95
CA PRO A 80 -22.45 4.02 -6.84
C PRO A 80 -23.22 5.11 -7.58
N ASN A 81 -22.58 6.24 -7.88
CA ASN A 81 -23.25 7.39 -8.49
C ASN A 81 -23.01 7.48 -10.00
N GLY A 82 -22.11 6.67 -10.54
CA GLY A 82 -21.80 6.70 -11.96
C GLY A 82 -20.44 6.12 -12.30
N ILE A 83 -20.06 6.33 -13.56
CA ILE A 83 -18.78 5.96 -14.13
C ILE A 83 -17.99 7.24 -14.37
N PHE A 84 -16.72 7.22 -13.98
CA PHE A 84 -15.80 8.34 -14.15
C PHE A 84 -14.60 7.89 -14.98
N ASP A 85 -14.06 8.77 -15.81
CA ASP A 85 -12.93 8.44 -16.69
C ASP A 85 -11.63 8.28 -15.91
N SER A 86 -11.57 8.85 -14.70
CA SER A 86 -10.42 8.73 -13.82
C SER A 86 -10.79 8.69 -12.33
N LEU A 87 -9.81 8.23 -11.53
CA LEU A 87 -9.87 8.26 -10.08
C LEU A 87 -9.92 9.68 -9.51
N GLU A 88 -9.28 10.64 -10.18
CA GLU A 88 -9.22 12.04 -9.77
C GLU A 88 -10.56 12.74 -10.01
N GLU A 89 -11.21 12.44 -11.12
CA GLU A 89 -12.55 12.94 -11.43
C GLU A 89 -13.59 12.40 -10.44
N ALA A 90 -13.56 11.09 -10.16
CA ALA A 90 -14.42 10.51 -9.12
C ALA A 90 -14.16 11.16 -7.74
N ALA A 91 -12.89 11.41 -7.41
CA ALA A 91 -12.50 12.07 -6.17
C ALA A 91 -13.04 13.50 -6.08
N ALA A 92 -12.94 14.28 -7.17
CA ALA A 92 -13.48 15.62 -7.26
C ALA A 92 -15.01 15.64 -7.09
N PHE A 93 -15.73 14.68 -7.69
CA PHE A 93 -17.19 14.58 -7.56
C PHE A 93 -17.67 14.39 -6.11
N TYR A 94 -16.93 13.61 -5.32
CA TYR A 94 -17.27 13.35 -3.92
C TYR A 94 -16.59 14.31 -2.92
N ASP A 95 -15.82 15.29 -3.40
CA ASP A 95 -14.97 16.19 -2.59
C ASP A 95 -14.08 15.43 -1.59
N VAL A 96 -13.40 14.39 -2.07
CA VAL A 96 -12.47 13.57 -1.27
C VAL A 96 -11.16 13.36 -2.02
N SER A 97 -10.14 12.84 -1.33
CA SER A 97 -8.90 12.45 -2.00
C SER A 97 -9.06 11.16 -2.81
N ALA A 98 -8.27 11.00 -3.88
CA ALA A 98 -8.19 9.75 -4.66
C ALA A 98 -7.82 8.53 -3.78
N GLY A 99 -7.05 8.75 -2.72
CA GLY A 99 -6.74 7.73 -1.72
C GLY A 99 -7.98 7.25 -0.95
N ALA A 100 -8.91 8.14 -0.65
CA ALA A 100 -10.16 7.78 0.01
C ALA A 100 -11.04 6.90 -0.90
N ILE A 101 -11.12 7.22 -2.19
CA ILE A 101 -11.83 6.38 -3.18
C ILE A 101 -11.18 4.99 -3.27
N LYS A 102 -9.84 4.91 -3.34
CA LYS A 102 -9.13 3.61 -3.27
C LYS A 102 -9.44 2.84 -1.99
N GLY A 103 -9.47 3.53 -0.85
CA GLY A 103 -9.84 2.91 0.42
C GLY A 103 -11.27 2.34 0.39
N ARG A 104 -12.20 3.02 -0.28
CA ARG A 104 -13.57 2.52 -0.50
C ARG A 104 -13.62 1.33 -1.45
N MET A 105 -12.79 1.30 -2.50
CA MET A 105 -12.65 0.12 -3.38
C MET A 105 -12.23 -1.13 -2.61
N ILE A 106 -11.26 -1.00 -1.70
CA ILE A 106 -10.79 -2.12 -0.88
C ILE A 106 -11.90 -2.58 0.09
N LYS A 107 -12.59 -1.63 0.74
CA LYS A 107 -13.64 -1.94 1.73
C LYS A 107 -14.95 -2.43 1.10
N LYS A 108 -15.27 -1.97 -0.11
CA LYS A 108 -16.55 -2.22 -0.81
C LYS A 108 -16.30 -2.47 -2.31
N PRO A 109 -15.60 -3.57 -2.67
CA PRO A 109 -15.20 -3.83 -4.04
C PRO A 109 -16.38 -4.03 -4.99
N ALA A 110 -17.51 -4.53 -4.49
CA ALA A 110 -18.74 -4.67 -5.29
C ALA A 110 -19.35 -3.34 -5.75
N ARG A 111 -19.03 -2.23 -5.06
CA ARG A 111 -19.60 -0.90 -5.33
C ARG A 111 -18.60 0.08 -5.94
N TYR A 112 -17.31 -0.13 -5.70
CA TYR A 112 -16.23 0.72 -6.18
C TYR A 112 -15.16 -0.19 -6.79
N TYR A 113 -15.01 -0.13 -8.11
CA TYR A 113 -14.02 -0.94 -8.83
C TYR A 113 -13.54 -0.22 -10.09
N TYR A 114 -12.41 -0.68 -10.65
CA TYR A 114 -11.93 -0.21 -11.94
C TYR A 114 -12.60 -0.99 -13.06
N ILE A 115 -12.98 -0.30 -14.12
CA ILE A 115 -13.40 -0.92 -15.37
C ILE A 115 -12.15 -0.99 -16.25
N ASP A 116 -11.67 -2.22 -16.49
CA ASP A 116 -10.64 -2.44 -17.50
C ASP A 116 -11.30 -2.28 -18.88
N LYS A 117 -10.70 -1.45 -19.74
CA LYS A 117 -11.09 -1.31 -21.15
C LYS A 117 -10.40 -2.36 -22.00
#